data_AF-H0EQ73-F1
#
_entry.id   AF-H0EQ73-F1
#
_cell.length_a   1.000
_cell.length_b   1.000
_cell.length_c   1.000
_cell.angle_alpha   90.00
_cell.angle_beta   90.00
_cell.angle_gamma   90.00
#
_symmetry.space_group_name_H-M   'P 1'
#
loop_
_entity.id
_entity.type
_entity.pdbx_description
1 polymer ?
#
loop_
_entity_poly.entity_id
_entity_poly.type
_entity_poly.pdbx_seq_one_letter_code
_entity_poly.pdbx_strand_id
1 'polypeptide(L)' 'MATFATFPANTLIDPVPFKLGIHDTAIEELQTLLKITKLAKPTYENTTKDANYGVSRDCLRPRH' A
#
# COMPACT_ATOMS: atom_id res chain seq x y z
N MET A 1 1.65 -31.64 1.23
CA MET A 1 0.67 -30.94 0.39
C MET A 1 0.13 -29.75 1.15
N ALA A 2 -0.04 -28.59 0.52
CA ALA A 2 -0.60 -27.40 1.19
C ALA A 2 -2.08 -27.64 1.53
N THR A 3 -2.49 -27.29 2.74
CA THR A 3 -3.89 -27.37 3.19
C THR A 3 -4.74 -26.39 2.37
N PHE A 4 -5.90 -26.84 1.85
CA PHE A 4 -6.86 -26.02 1.07
C PHE A 4 -6.38 -25.53 -0.31
N ALA A 5 -5.30 -26.09 -0.87
CA ALA A 5 -4.79 -25.72 -2.20
C ALA A 5 -5.20 -26.69 -3.32
N THR A 6 -6.04 -27.69 -3.03
CA THR A 6 -6.49 -28.67 -4.01
C THR A 6 -7.61 -28.10 -4.86
N PHE A 7 -7.44 -28.12 -6.18
CA PHE A 7 -8.46 -27.64 -7.10
C PHE A 7 -9.65 -28.62 -7.20
N PRO A 8 -10.87 -28.10 -7.43
CA PRO A 8 -12.02 -28.92 -7.77
C PRO A 8 -11.78 -29.78 -9.02
N ALA A 9 -12.43 -30.94 -9.09
CA ALA A 9 -12.23 -31.88 -10.21
C ALA A 9 -12.66 -31.32 -11.59
N ASN A 10 -13.54 -30.32 -11.61
CA ASN A 10 -14.03 -29.67 -12.82
C ASN A 10 -13.25 -28.39 -13.19
N THR A 11 -12.04 -28.21 -12.65
CA THR A 11 -11.21 -27.04 -12.96
C THR A 11 -10.75 -27.10 -14.42
N LEU A 12 -11.11 -26.07 -15.19
CA LEU A 12 -10.81 -25.96 -16.63
C LEU A 12 -9.51 -25.21 -16.94
N ILE A 13 -8.93 -24.57 -15.93
CA ILE A 13 -7.68 -23.80 -16.02
C ILE A 13 -6.60 -24.51 -15.22
N ASP A 14 -5.33 -24.27 -15.53
CA ASP A 14 -4.20 -24.78 -14.75
C ASP A 14 -3.62 -23.64 -13.90
N PRO A 15 -3.97 -23.54 -12.59
CA PRO A 15 -3.57 -22.41 -11.77
C PRO A 15 -2.14 -22.61 -11.29
N VAL A 16 -1.29 -21.63 -11.58
CA VAL A 16 0.11 -21.65 -11.13
C VAL A 16 0.17 -21.13 -9.68
N PRO A 17 0.72 -21.90 -8.72
CA PRO A 17 0.90 -21.43 -7.36
C PRO A 17 1.78 -20.19 -7.31
N PHE A 18 1.28 -19.14 -6.64
CA PHE A 18 1.98 -17.88 -6.49
C PHE A 18 2.44 -17.69 -5.04
N LYS A 19 3.66 -17.17 -4.88
CA LYS A 19 4.16 -16.66 -3.60
C LYS A 19 4.61 -15.22 -3.80
N LEU A 20 4.16 -14.34 -2.92
CA LEU A 20 4.64 -12.96 -2.88
C LEU A 20 6.07 -12.95 -2.31
N GLY A 21 7.03 -12.53 -3.12
CA GLY A 21 8.41 -12.28 -2.70
C GLY A 21 8.81 -10.86 -3.04
N ILE A 22 8.83 -9.99 -2.03
CA ILE A 22 9.33 -8.61 -2.20
C ILE A 22 10.82 -8.63 -1.88
N HIS A 23 11.64 -8.11 -2.79
CA HIS A 23 13.08 -8.03 -2.58
C HIS A 23 13.39 -6.93 -1.55
N ASP A 24 14.35 -7.18 -0.65
CA ASP A 24 14.70 -6.22 0.42
C ASP A 24 15.06 -4.84 -0.14
N THR A 25 15.73 -4.79 -1.29
CA THR A 25 16.08 -3.53 -1.97
C THR A 25 14.85 -2.67 -2.31
N ALA A 26 13.70 -3.29 -2.65
CA ALA A 26 12.48 -2.56 -2.93
C ALA A 26 11.87 -1.96 -1.65
N ILE A 27 12.05 -2.63 -0.51
CA ILE A 27 11.63 -2.13 0.80
C ILE A 27 12.51 -0.94 1.21
N GLU A 28 13.82 -1.05 1.03
CA GLU A 28 14.78 0.02 1.28
C GLU A 28 14.54 1.26 0.39
N GLU A 29 14.27 1.03 -0.89
CA GLU A 29 13.93 2.08 -1.84
C GLU A 29 12.64 2.79 -1.41
N LEU A 30 11.59 2.04 -1.08
CA LEU A 30 10.33 2.62 -0.61
C LEU A 30 10.54 3.50 0.62
N GLN A 31 11.31 3.03 1.62
CA GLN A 31 11.62 3.83 2.80
C GLN A 31 12.38 5.10 2.44
N THR A 32 13.30 5.03 1.48
CA THR A 32 14.07 6.19 1.01
C THR A 32 13.16 7.21 0.34
N LEU A 33 12.27 6.77 -0.56
CA LEU A 33 11.30 7.61 -1.26
C LEU A 33 10.36 8.30 -0.28
N LEU A 34 9.86 7.58 0.73
CA LEU A 34 9.00 8.15 1.76
C LEU A 34 9.71 9.23 2.59
N LYS A 35 11.00 9.06 2.91
CA LYS A 35 11.79 10.05 3.67
C LYS A 35 12.01 11.35 2.90
N ILE A 36 12.19 11.29 1.58
CA ILE A 36 12.49 12.48 0.76
C ILE A 36 11.24 13.17 0.19
N THR A 37 10.09 12.50 0.22
CA THR A 37 8.84 13.04 -0.29
C THR A 37 8.41 14.26 0.54
N LYS A 38 8.12 15.37 -0.15
CA LYS A 38 7.68 16.62 0.49
C LYS A 38 6.17 16.62 0.68
N LEU A 39 5.71 17.10 1.84
CA LEU A 39 4.28 17.36 2.07
C LEU A 39 3.91 18.79 1.64
N ALA A 40 2.78 18.95 0.95
CA ALA A 40 2.24 20.24 0.53
C ALA A 40 2.02 21.18 1.73
N LYS A 41 2.34 22.48 1.58
CA LYS A 41 2.16 23.48 2.66
C LYS A 41 0.71 23.49 3.17
N PRO A 42 0.45 23.98 4.40
CA PRO A 42 -0.91 24.18 4.88
C PRO A 42 -1.72 25.06 3.91
N THR A 43 -2.91 24.60 3.54
CA THR A 43 -3.90 25.34 2.75
C THR A 43 -5.25 25.27 3.45
N TYR A 44 -6.21 26.08 3.00
CA TYR A 44 -7.58 26.04 3.53
C TYR A 44 -8.17 24.63 3.42
N GLU A 45 -8.04 24.01 2.24
CA GLU A 45 -8.57 22.70 1.92
C GLU A 45 -7.98 21.61 2.82
N ASN A 46 -6.65 21.58 2.96
CA ASN A 46 -5.96 20.48 3.65
C ASN A 46 -5.85 20.64 5.18
N THR A 47 -6.35 21.75 5.73
CA THR A 47 -6.47 21.99 7.18
C THR A 47 -7.92 21.94 7.68
N THR A 48 -8.90 21.86 6.78
CA THR A 48 -10.31 21.74 7.13
C THR A 48 -10.58 20.37 7.75
N LYS A 49 -11.25 20.35 8.92
CA LYS A 49 -11.52 19.11 9.68
C LYS A 49 -12.61 18.24 9.07
N ASP A 50 -13.48 18.83 8.27
CA ASP A 50 -14.67 18.15 7.74
C ASP A 50 -14.37 17.24 6.54
N ALA A 51 -13.10 17.09 6.15
CA ALA A 51 -12.62 16.21 5.06
C ALA A 51 -13.31 16.38 3.69
N ASN A 52 -14.04 17.49 3.50
CA ASN A 52 -14.82 17.78 2.29
C ASN A 52 -13.96 18.07 1.04
N TYR A 53 -12.64 18.21 1.20
CA TYR A 53 -11.69 18.55 0.14
C TYR A 53 -10.60 17.49 -0.07
N GLY A 54 -10.84 16.27 0.42
CA GLY A 54 -9.90 15.16 0.34
C GLY A 54 -9.10 14.94 1.62
N VAL A 55 -7.93 14.32 1.48
CA VAL A 55 -7.10 13.92 2.63
C VAL A 55 -6.48 15.15 3.29
N SER A 56 -6.63 15.25 4.62
CA SER A 56 -6.03 16.32 5.40
C SER A 56 -4.51 16.17 5.49
N ARG A 57 -3.81 17.30 5.67
CA ARG A 57 -2.36 17.32 5.86
C ARG A 57 -1.92 16.52 7.09
N ASP A 58 -2.72 16.50 8.14
CA ASP A 58 -2.43 15.74 9.36
C ASP A 58 -2.56 14.22 9.16
N CYS A 59 -3.43 13.77 8.26
CA CYS A 59 -3.54 12.35 7.91
C CYS A 59 -2.28 11.86 7.17
N LEU A 60 -1.71 12.69 6.29
CA LEU A 60 -0.48 12.38 5.55
C LEU A 60 0.81 12.57 6.35
N ARG A 61 0.73 13.19 7.53
CA ARG A 61 1.89 13.42 8.37
C ARG A 61 2.31 12.11 9.04
N PRO A 62 3.61 11.73 9.01
CA PRO A 62 4.10 10.58 9.75
C PRO A 62 3.73 10.71 11.23
N ARG A 63 3.17 9.64 11.81
CA ARG A 63 3.01 9.55 13.26
C ARG A 63 4.33 9.05 13.85
N HIS A 64 4.87 9.81 14.80
CA HIS A 64 6.03 9.42 15.60
C HIS A 64 5.63 8.42 16.67
#